data_AF-A0A7J9MVB4-F1
#
_entry.id   AF-A0A7J9MVB4-F1
#
_cell.length_a   1.000
_cell.length_b   1.000
_cell.length_c   1.000
_cell.angle_alpha   90.00
_cell.angle_beta   90.00
_cell.angle_gamma   90.00
#
_symmetry.space_group_name_H-M   'P 1'
#
loop_
_entity.id
_entity.type
_entity.pdbx_description
1 polymer ?
#
loop_
_entity_poly.entity_id
_entity_poly.type
_entity_poly.pdbx_seq_one_letter_code
_entity_poly.pdbx_strand_id
1 'polypeptide(L)'
;MKEIMQKGIIVASELTTKDRQLLTRIDNSNLKPNAIVAKDGNGQFNTIGAALVAAPKKSNVRHVIYIKAGIYNEYITIDKQYTNILMYGDGPRKTIVTGRKGVKDGGGITTWQTATFSAIGNGFIAKSMGFQNTAGPEKHQAVALRIQSDKSAFFNCRIDAYQDTLYNQVNRQFFRNCVISGTIDFIFGDSSTVIQNSLIIVRRPMDNQFNTVTAQGKDYIDENTGIVIQNCKIVPENKLFSDRFKFATYLGRPWKKFSTTVIMESKLGDFIRPEGWISFEGPDKNNYEETLYYAE
;
A
#
# COMPACT_ATOMS: atom_id res chain seq x y z
N MET A 1 1.27 18.08 10.21
CA MET A 1 0.20 18.07 9.18
C MET A 1 0.52 18.82 7.89
N LYS A 2 0.67 20.16 7.92
CA LYS A 2 1.06 20.93 6.70
C LYS A 2 2.27 20.30 6.02
N GLU A 3 3.27 19.88 6.79
CA GLU A 3 4.47 19.24 6.25
C GLU A 3 4.24 17.85 5.65
N ILE A 4 3.33 17.02 6.18
CA ILE A 4 3.04 15.68 5.63
C ILE A 4 2.29 15.82 4.30
N MET A 5 1.27 16.68 4.29
CA MET A 5 0.54 17.07 3.08
C MET A 5 1.48 17.69 2.05
N GLN A 6 2.33 18.62 2.48
CA GLN A 6 3.36 19.22 1.65
C GLN A 6 4.32 18.14 1.15
N LYS A 7 4.72 17.15 1.96
CA LYS A 7 5.60 16.04 1.53
C LYS A 7 4.94 15.14 0.49
N GLY A 8 3.66 14.79 0.63
CA GLY A 8 2.94 14.02 -0.41
C GLY A 8 2.73 14.83 -1.69
N ILE A 9 2.34 16.10 -1.57
CA ILE A 9 2.28 17.05 -2.69
C ILE A 9 3.68 17.24 -3.31
N ILE A 10 4.73 17.27 -2.50
CA ILE A 10 6.13 17.34 -2.91
C ILE A 10 6.52 16.07 -3.65
N VAL A 11 6.14 14.87 -3.21
CA VAL A 11 6.39 13.66 -4.01
C VAL A 11 5.72 13.80 -5.38
N ALA A 12 4.46 14.23 -5.43
CA ALA A 12 3.77 14.45 -6.70
C ALA A 12 4.39 15.58 -7.55
N SER A 13 4.95 16.63 -6.94
CA SER A 13 5.55 17.79 -7.63
C SER A 13 7.04 17.63 -7.93
N GLU A 14 7.75 16.74 -7.24
CA GLU A 14 9.13 16.33 -7.49
C GLU A 14 9.24 15.20 -8.51
N LEU A 15 8.11 14.53 -8.83
CA LEU A 15 8.06 13.70 -10.04
C LEU A 15 8.50 14.53 -11.23
N THR A 16 9.42 13.99 -12.03
CA THR A 16 9.88 14.68 -13.23
C THR A 16 8.69 14.96 -14.15
N THR A 17 8.78 15.98 -15.01
CA THR A 17 7.71 16.25 -15.99
C THR A 17 7.40 15.01 -16.85
N LYS A 18 8.42 14.21 -17.18
CA LYS A 18 8.26 12.94 -17.89
C LYS A 18 7.49 11.91 -17.07
N ASP A 19 7.79 11.78 -15.77
CA ASP A 19 7.07 10.86 -14.89
C ASP A 19 5.61 11.30 -14.71
N ARG A 20 5.35 12.59 -14.48
CA ARG A 20 3.98 13.11 -14.41
C ARG A 20 3.19 12.84 -15.68
N GLN A 21 3.78 13.11 -16.85
CA GLN A 21 3.15 12.79 -18.14
C GLN A 21 2.88 11.29 -18.30
N LEU A 22 3.76 10.42 -17.80
CA LEU A 22 3.55 8.98 -17.85
C LEU A 22 2.39 8.55 -16.93
N LEU A 23 2.25 9.20 -15.78
CA LEU A 23 1.26 8.90 -14.76
C LEU A 23 -0.14 9.49 -15.05
N THR A 24 -0.23 10.62 -15.75
CA THR A 24 -1.52 11.23 -16.14
C THR A 24 -2.18 10.57 -17.35
N ARG A 25 -1.43 9.77 -18.12
CA ARG A 25 -2.00 9.05 -19.27
C ARG A 25 -3.00 7.99 -18.82
N ILE A 26 -4.20 8.04 -19.41
CA ILE A 26 -5.27 7.05 -19.18
C ILE A 26 -4.91 5.72 -19.85
N ASP A 27 -4.32 5.77 -21.05
CA ASP A 27 -3.78 4.62 -21.76
C ASP A 27 -2.25 4.58 -21.70
N ASN A 28 -1.66 3.39 -21.65
CA ASN A 28 -0.20 3.26 -21.70
C ASN A 28 0.32 3.26 -23.15
N SER A 29 -0.49 3.74 -24.11
CA SER A 29 -0.16 3.75 -25.52
C SER A 29 1.08 4.63 -25.79
N ASN A 30 1.94 4.19 -26.71
CA ASN A 30 3.18 4.86 -27.10
C ASN A 30 4.23 5.05 -25.97
N LEU A 31 4.10 4.36 -24.83
CA LEU A 31 5.23 4.21 -23.90
C LEU A 31 6.18 3.16 -24.48
N LYS A 32 7.45 3.53 -24.68
CA LYS A 32 8.50 2.58 -25.07
C LYS A 32 9.12 1.98 -23.81
N PRO A 33 8.77 0.73 -23.42
CA PRO A 33 9.39 0.10 -22.27
C PRO A 33 10.86 -0.25 -22.57
N ASN A 34 11.68 -0.29 -21.53
CA ASN A 34 13.03 -0.84 -21.59
C ASN A 34 13.02 -2.37 -21.52
N ALA A 35 12.05 -2.95 -20.78
CA ALA A 35 11.85 -4.38 -20.66
C ALA A 35 10.37 -4.76 -20.78
N ILE A 36 10.06 -5.88 -21.43
CA ILE A 36 8.70 -6.45 -21.51
C ILE A 36 8.67 -7.81 -20.83
N VAL A 37 7.78 -7.98 -19.86
CA VAL A 37 7.48 -9.24 -19.18
C VAL A 37 6.15 -9.78 -19.68
N ALA A 38 6.12 -11.03 -20.12
CA ALA A 38 4.89 -11.68 -20.56
C ALA A 38 4.93 -13.19 -20.29
N LYS A 39 3.89 -13.74 -19.65
CA LYS A 39 3.85 -15.19 -19.34
C LYS A 39 3.60 -16.08 -20.57
N ASP A 40 3.06 -15.50 -21.63
CA ASP A 40 2.74 -16.17 -22.90
C ASP A 40 3.96 -16.31 -23.83
N GLY A 41 5.14 -15.87 -23.39
CA GLY A 41 6.37 -15.89 -24.18
C GLY A 41 6.50 -14.73 -25.18
N ASN A 42 5.48 -13.87 -25.31
CA ASN A 42 5.50 -12.72 -26.23
C ASN A 42 6.16 -11.48 -25.60
N GLY A 43 7.14 -11.69 -24.73
CA GLY A 43 7.91 -10.67 -24.02
C GLY A 43 9.39 -11.02 -24.05
N GLN A 44 10.24 -10.11 -23.56
CA GLN A 44 11.67 -10.39 -23.39
C GLN A 44 11.94 -11.29 -22.20
N PHE A 45 11.05 -11.28 -21.20
CA PHE A 45 11.15 -12.07 -19.98
C PHE A 45 9.82 -12.74 -19.65
N ASN A 46 9.86 -13.92 -19.06
CA ASN A 46 8.66 -14.63 -18.60
C ASN A 46 8.26 -14.28 -17.15
N THR A 47 9.20 -13.74 -16.37
CA THR A 47 9.02 -13.43 -14.94
C THR A 47 9.45 -12.00 -14.63
N ILE A 48 8.85 -11.41 -13.60
CA ILE A 48 9.19 -10.06 -13.14
C ILE A 48 10.60 -10.05 -12.56
N GLY A 49 10.97 -11.09 -11.81
CA GLY A 49 12.31 -11.24 -11.24
C GLY A 49 13.41 -11.23 -12.30
N ALA A 50 13.22 -11.90 -13.45
CA ALA A 50 14.21 -11.92 -14.52
C ALA A 50 14.42 -10.54 -15.16
N ALA A 51 13.33 -9.81 -15.43
CA ALA A 51 13.42 -8.45 -15.94
C ALA A 51 14.12 -7.49 -14.95
N LEU A 52 13.87 -7.67 -13.66
CA LEU A 52 14.54 -6.88 -12.61
C LEU A 52 16.04 -7.18 -12.56
N VAL A 53 16.45 -8.45 -12.65
CA VAL A 53 17.88 -8.83 -12.68
C VAL A 53 18.61 -8.16 -13.85
N ALA A 54 17.95 -8.03 -15.00
CA ALA A 54 18.50 -7.38 -16.19
C ALA A 54 18.47 -5.84 -16.14
N ALA A 55 17.75 -5.25 -15.18
CA ALA A 55 17.64 -3.80 -15.06
C ALA A 55 18.98 -3.17 -14.61
N PRO A 56 19.31 -1.95 -15.07
CA PRO A 56 20.50 -1.25 -14.64
C PRO A 56 20.43 -0.91 -13.15
N LYS A 57 21.53 -1.14 -12.45
CA LYS A 57 21.67 -0.84 -11.03
C LYS A 57 22.09 0.61 -10.84
N LYS A 58 21.61 1.26 -9.77
CA LYS A 58 21.90 2.65 -9.37
C LYS A 58 21.71 3.65 -10.51
N SER A 59 20.72 3.41 -11.37
CA SER A 59 20.42 4.27 -12.51
C SER A 59 19.85 5.60 -12.04
N ASN A 60 20.39 6.70 -12.57
CA ASN A 60 19.79 8.03 -12.45
C ASN A 60 18.70 8.29 -13.51
N VAL A 61 18.47 7.33 -14.41
CA VAL A 61 17.46 7.37 -15.46
C VAL A 61 16.35 6.35 -15.16
N ARG A 62 15.11 6.77 -15.37
CA ARG A 62 13.91 5.95 -15.27
C ARG A 62 14.03 4.68 -16.14
N HIS A 63 13.99 3.50 -15.52
CA HIS A 63 13.95 2.23 -16.22
C HIS A 63 12.53 1.65 -16.17
N VAL A 64 11.90 1.53 -17.34
CA VAL A 64 10.49 1.21 -17.51
C VAL A 64 10.33 -0.27 -17.86
N ILE A 65 9.64 -1.01 -17.01
CA ILE A 65 9.30 -2.42 -17.19
C ILE A 65 7.80 -2.53 -17.43
N TYR A 66 7.42 -3.00 -18.61
CA TYR A 66 6.05 -3.32 -18.96
C TYR A 66 5.76 -4.77 -18.60
N ILE A 67 4.72 -5.01 -17.82
CA ILE A 67 4.32 -6.34 -17.38
C ILE A 67 2.92 -6.63 -17.95
N LYS A 68 2.85 -7.51 -18.95
CA LYS A 68 1.58 -7.85 -19.60
C LYS A 68 0.60 -8.51 -18.63
N ALA A 69 -0.66 -8.62 -19.07
CA ALA A 69 -1.70 -9.33 -18.34
C ALA A 69 -1.24 -10.74 -17.95
N GLY A 70 -1.49 -11.11 -16.70
CA GLY A 70 -1.06 -12.37 -16.10
C GLY A 70 -1.07 -12.31 -14.58
N ILE A 71 -1.18 -13.50 -13.97
CA ILE A 71 -0.97 -13.69 -12.53
C ILE A 71 0.45 -14.19 -12.32
N TYR A 72 1.29 -13.37 -11.71
CA TYR A 72 2.69 -13.63 -11.42
C TYR A 72 2.83 -14.05 -9.96
N ASN A 73 2.91 -15.36 -9.72
CA ASN A 73 3.13 -15.93 -8.40
C ASN A 73 4.63 -15.86 -8.06
N GLU A 74 5.09 -14.67 -7.67
CA GLU A 74 6.48 -14.34 -7.44
C GLU A 74 6.60 -13.46 -6.18
N TYR A 75 7.64 -13.71 -5.38
CA TYR A 75 8.04 -12.78 -4.31
C TYR A 75 9.10 -11.84 -4.85
N ILE A 76 8.73 -10.56 -5.04
CA ILE A 76 9.60 -9.57 -5.69
C ILE A 76 10.17 -8.60 -4.66
N THR A 77 11.48 -8.35 -4.72
CA THR A 77 12.13 -7.29 -3.96
C THR A 77 12.90 -6.37 -4.89
N ILE A 78 12.43 -5.13 -5.05
CA ILE A 78 13.18 -4.04 -5.67
C ILE A 78 14.12 -3.49 -4.60
N ASP A 79 15.27 -4.12 -4.42
CA ASP A 79 16.20 -3.71 -3.37
C ASP A 79 16.83 -2.33 -3.65
N LYS A 80 17.65 -1.83 -2.70
CA LYS A 80 18.25 -0.49 -2.76
C LYS A 80 19.11 -0.22 -4.01
N GLN A 81 19.60 -1.25 -4.69
CA GLN A 81 20.40 -1.10 -5.90
C GLN A 81 19.55 -0.79 -7.14
N TYR A 82 18.24 -1.00 -7.10
CA TYR A 82 17.33 -0.78 -8.23
C TYR A 82 16.59 0.56 -8.08
N THR A 83 17.27 1.66 -8.36
CA THR A 83 16.71 3.01 -8.29
C THR A 83 15.95 3.38 -9.56
N ASN A 84 14.93 4.24 -9.42
CA ASN A 84 14.14 4.79 -10.53
C ASN A 84 13.48 3.74 -11.44
N ILE A 85 13.14 2.57 -10.89
CA ILE A 85 12.33 1.57 -11.58
C ILE A 85 10.89 2.08 -11.70
N LEU A 86 10.30 1.93 -12.89
CA LEU A 86 8.87 2.04 -13.08
C LEU A 86 8.32 0.75 -13.65
N MET A 87 7.32 0.20 -12.98
CA MET A 87 6.58 -0.96 -13.46
C MET A 87 5.17 -0.54 -13.85
N TYR A 88 4.70 -0.96 -15.02
CA TYR A 88 3.30 -0.79 -15.38
C TYR A 88 2.69 -2.05 -15.98
N GLY A 89 1.38 -2.22 -15.79
CA GLY A 89 0.62 -3.35 -16.31
C GLY A 89 -0.54 -2.99 -17.23
N ASP A 90 -1.23 -4.03 -17.69
CA ASP A 90 -2.44 -3.95 -18.53
C ASP A 90 -3.71 -3.62 -17.75
N GLY A 91 -3.58 -3.37 -16.45
CA GLY A 91 -4.66 -3.01 -15.56
C GLY A 91 -4.55 -3.72 -14.21
N PRO A 92 -5.02 -3.08 -13.12
CA PRO A 92 -4.81 -3.58 -11.76
C PRO A 92 -5.54 -4.88 -11.42
N ARG A 93 -6.43 -5.36 -12.31
CA ARG A 93 -7.11 -6.66 -12.21
C ARG A 93 -6.62 -7.68 -13.25
N LYS A 94 -5.70 -7.29 -14.13
CA LYS A 94 -5.19 -8.11 -15.24
C LYS A 94 -3.74 -8.49 -15.03
N THR A 95 -2.91 -7.56 -14.57
CA THR A 95 -1.50 -7.78 -14.22
C THR A 95 -1.38 -7.80 -12.70
N ILE A 96 -1.21 -8.99 -12.11
CA ILE A 96 -1.24 -9.18 -10.65
C ILE A 96 0.03 -9.90 -10.20
N VAL A 97 0.76 -9.33 -9.24
CA VAL A 97 1.77 -10.04 -8.47
C VAL A 97 1.10 -10.62 -7.23
N THR A 98 1.24 -11.92 -7.00
CA THR A 98 0.53 -12.63 -5.93
C THR A 98 1.47 -13.51 -5.11
N GLY A 99 1.15 -13.63 -3.83
CA GLY A 99 1.80 -14.50 -2.86
C GLY A 99 0.80 -14.92 -1.78
N ARG A 100 1.26 -15.71 -0.81
CA ARG A 100 0.38 -16.28 0.24
C ARG A 100 1.05 -16.49 1.60
N LYS A 101 2.15 -15.76 1.88
CA LYS A 101 2.87 -15.89 3.16
C LYS A 101 2.09 -15.15 4.23
N GLY A 102 1.95 -15.74 5.41
CA GLY A 102 1.47 -15.07 6.62
C GLY A 102 2.22 -15.56 7.86
N VAL A 103 2.15 -14.80 8.96
CA VAL A 103 2.94 -15.10 10.17
C VAL A 103 2.60 -16.45 10.83
N LYS A 104 1.40 -16.99 10.58
CA LYS A 104 1.00 -18.33 11.04
C LYS A 104 1.46 -19.47 10.13
N ASP A 105 2.28 -19.24 9.12
CA ASP A 105 2.89 -20.32 8.35
C ASP A 105 3.99 -21.08 9.13
N GLY A 106 4.40 -20.58 10.30
CA GLY A 106 5.43 -21.18 11.14
C GLY A 106 6.84 -20.72 10.76
N GLY A 107 7.86 -21.35 11.36
CA GLY A 107 9.26 -21.08 11.04
C GLY A 107 9.79 -19.70 11.46
N GLY A 108 9.08 -18.98 12.34
CA GLY A 108 9.51 -17.67 12.85
C GLY A 108 9.40 -16.53 11.83
N ILE A 109 8.63 -16.69 10.75
CA ILE A 109 8.41 -15.63 9.76
C ILE A 109 7.72 -14.42 10.42
N THR A 110 8.33 -13.26 10.26
CA THR A 110 7.83 -11.99 10.79
C THR A 110 7.02 -11.23 9.72
N THR A 111 6.19 -10.28 10.14
CA THR A 111 5.30 -9.50 9.25
C THR A 111 6.01 -8.99 7.99
N TRP A 112 7.19 -8.38 8.12
CA TRP A 112 7.89 -7.80 6.97
C TRP A 112 8.34 -8.86 5.94
N GLN A 113 8.59 -10.09 6.37
CA GLN A 113 9.00 -11.21 5.51
C GLN A 113 7.81 -11.84 4.75
N THR A 114 6.58 -11.49 5.12
CA THR A 114 5.36 -11.97 4.44
C THR A 114 5.06 -11.21 3.14
N ALA A 115 5.70 -10.06 2.93
CA ALA A 115 5.46 -9.16 1.80
C ALA A 115 5.59 -9.89 0.45
N THR A 116 4.51 -9.90 -0.33
CA THR A 116 4.54 -10.41 -1.71
C THR A 116 5.42 -9.55 -2.61
N PHE A 117 5.30 -8.22 -2.48
CA PHE A 117 6.14 -7.26 -3.20
C PHE A 117 6.78 -6.28 -2.21
N SER A 118 8.10 -6.10 -2.30
CA SER A 118 8.87 -5.12 -1.52
C SER A 118 9.52 -4.07 -2.44
N ALA A 119 9.13 -2.81 -2.31
CA ALA A 119 9.73 -1.67 -3.01
C ALA A 119 10.69 -0.90 -2.07
N ILE A 120 12.00 -1.10 -2.22
CA ILE A 120 13.03 -0.51 -1.35
C ILE A 120 13.89 0.51 -2.11
N GLY A 121 14.23 0.24 -3.38
CA GLY A 121 14.97 1.16 -4.24
C GLY A 121 14.22 2.47 -4.48
N ASN A 122 14.90 3.60 -4.23
CA ASN A 122 14.30 4.93 -4.27
C ASN A 122 13.74 5.30 -5.66
N GLY A 123 12.68 6.12 -5.64
CA GLY A 123 12.00 6.59 -6.83
C GLY A 123 11.15 5.52 -7.51
N PHE A 124 10.78 4.44 -6.83
CA PHE A 124 9.93 3.39 -7.41
C PHE A 124 8.55 3.93 -7.82
N ILE A 125 8.10 3.58 -9.02
CA ILE A 125 6.76 3.90 -9.50
C ILE A 125 6.04 2.61 -9.95
N ALA A 126 4.80 2.45 -9.53
CA ALA A 126 3.90 1.42 -10.07
C ALA A 126 2.66 2.05 -10.71
N LYS A 127 2.24 1.52 -11.85
CA LYS A 127 1.03 1.97 -12.55
C LYS A 127 0.18 0.81 -13.09
N SER A 128 -1.13 0.83 -12.88
CA SER A 128 -2.04 -0.16 -13.50
C SER A 128 -1.70 -1.62 -13.17
N MET A 129 -1.32 -1.90 -11.91
CA MET A 129 -0.92 -3.23 -11.42
C MET A 129 -1.64 -3.63 -10.14
N GLY A 130 -1.82 -4.93 -9.94
CA GLY A 130 -2.31 -5.55 -8.72
C GLY A 130 -1.18 -6.14 -7.88
N PHE A 131 -1.23 -5.94 -6.56
CA PHE A 131 -0.38 -6.56 -5.56
C PHE A 131 -1.28 -7.30 -4.56
N GLN A 132 -1.06 -8.60 -4.37
CA GLN A 132 -1.99 -9.42 -3.63
C GLN A 132 -1.28 -10.37 -2.68
N ASN A 133 -1.79 -10.48 -1.46
CA ASN A 133 -1.49 -11.60 -0.58
C ASN A 133 -2.79 -12.41 -0.31
N THR A 134 -2.74 -13.69 -0.66
CA THR A 134 -3.88 -14.62 -0.61
C THR A 134 -3.87 -15.53 0.62
N ALA A 135 -3.04 -15.22 1.62
CA ALA A 135 -2.90 -16.05 2.83
C ALA A 135 -4.22 -16.29 3.58
N GLY A 136 -5.13 -15.30 3.59
CA GLY A 136 -6.40 -15.37 4.32
C GLY A 136 -6.32 -14.77 5.73
N PRO A 137 -7.46 -14.43 6.36
CA PRO A 137 -7.48 -13.82 7.68
C PRO A 137 -7.00 -14.77 8.80
N GLU A 138 -7.08 -16.08 8.58
CA GLU A 138 -6.59 -17.13 9.49
C GLU A 138 -5.06 -17.14 9.61
N LYS A 139 -4.36 -16.52 8.66
CA LYS A 139 -2.90 -16.41 8.65
C LYS A 139 -2.37 -15.17 9.37
N HIS A 140 -3.28 -14.35 9.93
CA HIS A 140 -2.99 -13.07 10.56
C HIS A 140 -2.19 -12.15 9.63
N GLN A 141 -1.15 -11.47 10.12
CA GLN A 141 -0.36 -10.51 9.35
C GLN A 141 0.19 -11.14 8.06
N ALA A 142 -0.20 -10.59 6.90
CA ALA A 142 0.13 -11.11 5.59
C ALA A 142 0.18 -9.97 4.54
N VAL A 143 1.39 -9.42 4.35
CA VAL A 143 1.59 -8.19 3.57
C VAL A 143 1.51 -8.45 2.07
N ALA A 144 0.71 -7.65 1.35
CA ALA A 144 0.69 -7.63 -0.11
C ALA A 144 1.82 -6.76 -0.67
N LEU A 145 1.94 -5.54 -0.14
CA LEU A 145 2.91 -4.55 -0.59
C LEU A 145 3.62 -3.90 0.59
N ARG A 146 4.95 -3.94 0.58
CA ARG A 146 5.83 -3.27 1.56
C ARG A 146 6.69 -2.23 0.87
N ILE A 147 6.76 -1.03 1.44
CA ILE A 147 7.45 0.10 0.80
C ILE A 147 8.40 0.79 1.77
N GLN A 148 9.66 0.87 1.36
CA GLN A 148 10.70 1.72 1.95
C GLN A 148 11.26 2.72 0.92
N SER A 149 10.89 2.63 -0.35
CA SER A 149 11.35 3.56 -1.39
C SER A 149 10.92 4.98 -1.05
N ASP A 150 11.89 5.88 -0.93
CA ASP A 150 11.61 7.30 -0.89
C ASP A 150 11.16 7.82 -2.26
N LYS A 151 10.33 8.86 -2.25
CA LYS A 151 9.68 9.43 -3.44
C LYS A 151 8.98 8.38 -4.31
N SER A 152 8.33 7.41 -3.67
CA SER A 152 7.60 6.36 -4.39
C SER A 152 6.18 6.80 -4.73
N ALA A 153 5.67 6.30 -5.85
CA ALA A 153 4.33 6.65 -6.29
C ALA A 153 3.56 5.49 -6.95
N PHE A 154 2.26 5.41 -6.68
CA PHE A 154 1.38 4.34 -7.12
C PHE A 154 0.12 4.92 -7.77
N PHE A 155 -0.14 4.55 -9.01
CA PHE A 155 -1.25 5.11 -9.79
C PHE A 155 -2.12 4.01 -10.41
N ASN A 156 -3.43 4.05 -10.18
CA ASN A 156 -4.33 3.02 -10.69
C ASN A 156 -3.90 1.60 -10.26
N CYS A 157 -3.39 1.46 -9.04
CA CYS A 157 -2.95 0.18 -8.50
C CYS A 157 -4.03 -0.43 -7.60
N ARG A 158 -3.97 -1.76 -7.44
CA ARG A 158 -4.82 -2.48 -6.50
C ARG A 158 -3.97 -3.26 -5.51
N ILE A 159 -4.22 -3.10 -4.21
CA ILE A 159 -3.47 -3.74 -3.14
C ILE A 159 -4.48 -4.49 -2.27
N ASP A 160 -4.44 -5.82 -2.31
CA ASP A 160 -5.45 -6.67 -1.68
C ASP A 160 -4.81 -7.72 -0.75
N ALA A 161 -5.21 -7.72 0.53
CA ALA A 161 -5.02 -8.84 1.43
C ALA A 161 -6.12 -8.84 2.50
N TYR A 162 -5.80 -9.32 3.72
CA TYR A 162 -6.64 -9.21 4.91
C TYR A 162 -5.92 -8.32 5.94
N GLN A 163 -5.30 -8.92 6.96
CA GLN A 163 -4.54 -8.19 7.97
C GLN A 163 -3.18 -7.73 7.42
N ASP A 164 -2.78 -6.50 7.73
CA ASP A 164 -1.49 -5.88 7.35
C ASP A 164 -1.27 -5.78 5.82
N THR A 165 -2.31 -5.43 5.06
CA THR A 165 -2.28 -5.42 3.58
C THR A 165 -1.17 -4.54 2.98
N LEU A 166 -1.12 -3.27 3.37
CA LEU A 166 -0.17 -2.27 2.88
C LEU A 166 0.75 -1.84 4.02
N TYR A 167 2.01 -2.26 3.94
CA TYR A 167 3.04 -1.83 4.87
C TYR A 167 3.79 -0.62 4.29
N ASN A 168 3.25 0.57 4.52
CA ASN A 168 3.87 1.85 4.16
C ASN A 168 4.97 2.19 5.19
N GLN A 169 6.05 1.42 5.14
CA GLN A 169 7.00 1.25 6.23
C GLN A 169 7.74 2.54 6.61
N VAL A 170 8.36 3.24 5.66
CA VAL A 170 9.16 4.48 5.89
C VAL A 170 9.18 5.39 4.65
N ASN A 171 9.74 6.59 4.79
CA ASN A 171 9.97 7.57 3.73
C ASN A 171 8.70 8.13 3.09
N ARG A 172 8.81 8.87 1.98
CA ARG A 172 7.69 9.59 1.37
C ARG A 172 7.03 8.76 0.26
N GLN A 173 5.70 8.60 0.35
CA GLN A 173 4.93 7.72 -0.52
C GLN A 173 3.62 8.39 -0.97
N PHE A 174 3.27 8.26 -2.25
CA PHE A 174 2.04 8.84 -2.82
C PHE A 174 1.20 7.81 -3.57
N PHE A 175 -0.09 7.73 -3.26
CA PHE A 175 -1.04 6.83 -3.91
C PHE A 175 -2.18 7.63 -4.53
N ARG A 176 -2.53 7.34 -5.78
CA ARG A 176 -3.64 8.01 -6.46
C ARG A 176 -4.45 7.06 -7.33
N ASN A 177 -5.77 7.19 -7.26
CA ASN A 177 -6.72 6.33 -8.00
C ASN A 177 -6.49 4.84 -7.70
N CYS A 178 -6.07 4.51 -6.47
CA CYS A 178 -5.80 3.14 -6.06
C CYS A 178 -7.03 2.49 -5.45
N VAL A 179 -7.01 1.16 -5.39
CA VAL A 179 -7.92 0.35 -4.57
C VAL A 179 -7.11 -0.37 -3.51
N ILE A 180 -7.44 -0.18 -2.23
CA ILE A 180 -6.75 -0.84 -1.12
C ILE A 180 -7.79 -1.61 -0.31
N SER A 181 -7.59 -2.91 -0.08
CA SER A 181 -8.55 -3.73 0.66
C SER A 181 -7.92 -4.61 1.74
N GLY A 182 -8.53 -4.66 2.92
CA GLY A 182 -8.07 -5.47 4.04
C GLY A 182 -9.03 -5.46 5.23
N THR A 183 -8.58 -5.98 6.37
CA THR A 183 -9.38 -6.10 7.61
C THR A 183 -8.78 -5.32 8.77
N ILE A 184 -7.76 -5.88 9.43
CA ILE A 184 -7.09 -5.32 10.60
C ILE A 184 -5.82 -4.62 10.13
N ASP A 185 -5.63 -3.38 10.58
CA ASP A 185 -4.41 -2.57 10.40
C ASP A 185 -3.91 -2.56 8.95
N PHE A 186 -4.85 -2.54 7.99
CA PHE A 186 -4.49 -2.90 6.62
C PHE A 186 -3.75 -1.79 5.85
N ILE A 187 -3.63 -0.61 6.43
CA ILE A 187 -2.70 0.47 6.04
C ILE A 187 -1.88 0.84 7.27
N PHE A 188 -0.62 0.40 7.34
CA PHE A 188 0.18 0.54 8.57
C PHE A 188 1.66 0.80 8.29
N GLY A 189 2.31 1.51 9.22
CA GLY A 189 3.71 1.86 9.13
C GLY A 189 4.00 3.28 9.58
N ASP A 190 5.22 3.74 9.30
CA ASP A 190 5.74 5.02 9.75
C ASP A 190 6.35 5.83 8.60
N SER A 191 5.62 5.91 7.49
CA SER A 191 5.98 6.75 6.34
C SER A 191 5.25 8.09 6.38
N SER A 192 5.74 9.05 5.59
CA SER A 192 4.94 10.20 5.17
C SER A 192 4.10 9.75 3.96
N THR A 193 2.85 9.33 4.20
CA THR A 193 1.98 8.75 3.18
C THR A 193 0.81 9.66 2.87
N VAL A 194 0.54 9.89 1.58
CA VAL A 194 -0.71 10.50 1.10
C VAL A 194 -1.42 9.55 0.14
N ILE A 195 -2.68 9.25 0.44
CA ILE A 195 -3.59 8.44 -0.38
C ILE A 195 -4.70 9.36 -0.86
N GLN A 196 -4.80 9.55 -2.18
CA GLN A 196 -5.70 10.52 -2.78
C GLN A 196 -6.62 9.87 -3.82
N ASN A 197 -7.87 10.32 -3.92
CA ASN A 197 -8.83 9.90 -4.96
C ASN A 197 -8.97 8.36 -5.07
N SER A 198 -8.89 7.67 -3.95
CA SER A 198 -8.77 6.21 -3.92
C SER A 198 -9.99 5.55 -3.26
N LEU A 199 -10.17 4.27 -3.54
CA LEU A 199 -11.20 3.44 -2.94
C LEU A 199 -10.56 2.54 -1.87
N ILE A 200 -11.00 2.70 -0.63
CA ILE A 200 -10.58 1.90 0.51
C ILE A 200 -11.73 0.95 0.83
N ILE A 201 -11.47 -0.36 0.73
CA ILE A 201 -12.48 -1.41 0.88
C ILE A 201 -12.20 -2.20 2.16
N VAL A 202 -13.07 -2.06 3.15
CA VAL A 202 -12.99 -2.87 4.38
C VAL A 202 -13.63 -4.22 4.13
N ARG A 203 -12.87 -5.28 4.38
CA ARG A 203 -13.29 -6.66 4.13
C ARG A 203 -13.97 -7.25 5.36
N ARG A 204 -14.71 -8.35 5.16
CA ARG A 204 -15.27 -9.12 6.27
C ARG A 204 -14.14 -9.81 7.03
N PRO A 205 -13.96 -9.54 8.34
CA PRO A 205 -12.96 -10.22 9.14
C PRO A 205 -13.49 -11.60 9.60
N MET A 206 -12.74 -12.31 10.43
CA MET A 206 -13.25 -13.50 11.13
C MET A 206 -14.28 -13.12 12.20
N ASP A 207 -15.08 -14.09 12.64
CA ASP A 207 -16.27 -13.84 13.48
C ASP A 207 -15.97 -13.20 14.87
N ASN A 208 -14.73 -13.28 15.34
CA ASN A 208 -14.27 -12.71 16.62
C ASN A 208 -13.23 -11.60 16.44
N GLN A 209 -13.27 -10.92 15.30
CA GLN A 209 -12.35 -9.83 14.97
C GLN A 209 -13.11 -8.53 14.71
N PHE A 210 -12.36 -7.44 14.72
CA PHE A 210 -12.79 -6.13 14.29
C PHE A 210 -11.91 -5.66 13.13
N ASN A 211 -12.23 -4.52 12.55
CA ASN A 211 -11.44 -3.90 11.49
C ASN A 211 -10.88 -2.55 11.94
N THR A 212 -9.69 -2.23 11.43
CA THR A 212 -9.04 -0.93 11.57
C THR A 212 -8.45 -0.55 10.23
N VAL A 213 -8.84 0.62 9.70
CA VAL A 213 -8.32 1.09 8.41
C VAL A 213 -6.83 1.41 8.52
N THR A 214 -6.42 2.13 9.57
CA THR A 214 -5.02 2.49 9.78
C THR A 214 -4.44 2.01 11.12
N ALA A 215 -3.13 1.77 11.11
CA ALA A 215 -2.32 1.62 12.31
C ALA A 215 -0.99 2.36 12.12
N GLN A 216 -0.99 3.66 12.40
CA GLN A 216 0.17 4.50 12.15
C GLN A 216 1.20 4.38 13.29
N GLY A 217 2.47 4.29 12.91
CA GLY A 217 3.58 3.85 13.75
C GLY A 217 4.61 4.92 14.11
N LYS A 218 4.25 6.21 14.14
CA LYS A 218 5.16 7.29 14.56
C LYS A 218 5.51 7.15 16.04
N ASP A 219 6.79 6.94 16.35
CA ASP A 219 7.26 6.63 17.72
C ASP A 219 7.99 7.81 18.38
N TYR A 220 8.46 8.78 17.60
CA TYR A 220 9.12 9.99 18.10
C TYR A 220 8.45 11.27 17.59
N ILE A 221 8.35 12.30 18.43
CA ILE A 221 7.58 13.52 18.13
C ILE A 221 8.14 14.31 16.93
N ASP A 222 9.45 14.26 16.74
CA ASP A 222 10.24 14.95 15.71
C ASP A 222 10.23 14.23 14.35
N GLU A 223 9.65 13.04 14.27
CA GLU A 223 9.40 12.37 13.00
C GLU A 223 8.35 13.13 12.19
N ASN A 224 8.66 13.43 10.93
CA ASN A 224 7.73 14.12 10.03
C ASN A 224 6.93 13.11 9.18
N THR A 225 6.43 12.06 9.84
CA THR A 225 5.69 10.92 9.28
C THR A 225 4.21 10.99 9.67
N GLY A 226 3.39 10.21 8.98
CA GLY A 226 1.94 10.15 9.21
C GLY A 226 1.18 9.73 7.95
N ILE A 227 -0.08 9.34 8.12
CA ILE A 227 -0.95 8.90 7.03
C ILE A 227 -2.00 9.98 6.77
N VAL A 228 -2.14 10.40 5.51
CA VAL A 228 -3.22 11.28 5.07
C VAL A 228 -4.06 10.58 4.02
N ILE A 229 -5.36 10.46 4.28
CA ILE A 229 -6.37 9.93 3.35
C ILE A 229 -7.22 11.11 2.89
N GLN A 230 -7.11 11.50 1.62
CA GLN A 230 -7.78 12.67 1.06
C GLN A 230 -8.70 12.30 -0.11
N ASN A 231 -9.92 12.84 -0.12
CA ASN A 231 -10.87 12.65 -1.22
C ASN A 231 -11.04 11.17 -1.61
N CYS A 232 -11.08 10.30 -0.61
CA CYS A 232 -11.24 8.86 -0.77
C CYS A 232 -12.67 8.43 -0.43
N LYS A 233 -12.99 7.17 -0.73
CA LYS A 233 -14.20 6.50 -0.25
C LYS A 233 -13.80 5.30 0.60
N ILE A 234 -14.29 5.23 1.83
CA ILE A 234 -14.12 4.07 2.71
C ILE A 234 -15.44 3.32 2.72
N VAL A 235 -15.46 2.11 2.16
CA VAL A 235 -16.69 1.33 1.93
C VAL A 235 -16.51 -0.11 2.41
N PRO A 236 -17.60 -0.81 2.79
CA PRO A 236 -17.52 -2.23 3.07
C PRO A 236 -17.47 -3.03 1.76
N GLU A 237 -16.81 -4.19 1.76
CA GLU A 237 -16.97 -5.14 0.67
C GLU A 237 -18.36 -5.78 0.68
N ASN A 238 -18.77 -6.37 -0.44
CA ASN A 238 -20.10 -6.99 -0.57
C ASN A 238 -20.34 -8.09 0.49
N LYS A 239 -19.32 -8.87 0.85
CA LYS A 239 -19.40 -9.91 1.89
C LYS A 239 -19.54 -9.35 3.31
N LEU A 240 -19.07 -8.13 3.56
CA LEU A 240 -19.24 -7.45 4.84
C LEU A 240 -20.61 -6.78 4.92
N PHE A 241 -21.17 -6.33 3.79
CA PHE A 241 -22.33 -5.43 3.77
C PHE A 241 -23.52 -5.90 4.61
N SER A 242 -23.90 -7.18 4.54
CA SER A 242 -25.02 -7.74 5.33
C SER A 242 -24.75 -7.80 6.84
N ASP A 243 -23.48 -7.94 7.23
CA ASP A 243 -23.04 -8.09 8.62
C ASP A 243 -22.28 -6.85 9.13
N ARG A 244 -22.34 -5.73 8.41
CA ARG A 244 -21.44 -4.59 8.62
C ARG A 244 -21.59 -3.91 9.98
N PHE A 245 -22.72 -4.11 10.64
CA PHE A 245 -22.97 -3.62 12.02
C PHE A 245 -22.65 -4.66 13.10
N LYS A 246 -22.37 -5.92 12.73
CA LYS A 246 -21.92 -6.96 13.66
C LYS A 246 -20.42 -6.87 13.94
N PHE A 247 -19.65 -6.47 12.92
CA PHE A 247 -18.20 -6.33 13.02
C PHE A 247 -17.83 -4.86 13.23
N ALA A 248 -17.28 -4.54 14.41
CA ALA A 248 -16.81 -3.18 14.66
C ALA A 248 -15.73 -2.80 13.64
N THR A 249 -15.86 -1.61 13.05
CA THR A 249 -14.86 -1.04 12.15
C THR A 249 -14.51 0.37 12.61
N TYR A 250 -13.21 0.62 12.72
CA TYR A 250 -12.65 1.92 13.10
C TYR A 250 -11.75 2.47 11.98
N LEU A 251 -11.61 3.79 11.94
CA LEU A 251 -10.70 4.51 11.05
C LEU A 251 -9.23 4.20 11.36
N GLY A 252 -8.91 3.89 12.62
CA GLY A 252 -7.60 3.37 12.98
C GLY A 252 -7.37 3.23 14.47
N ARG A 253 -6.16 2.79 14.80
CA ARG A 253 -5.65 2.67 16.18
C ARG A 253 -4.16 3.03 16.27
N PRO A 254 -3.67 3.60 17.38
CA PRO A 254 -2.30 4.10 17.46
C PRO A 254 -1.30 2.95 17.69
N TRP A 255 -0.58 2.54 16.64
CA TRP A 255 0.44 1.50 16.79
C TRP A 255 1.61 1.97 17.68
N LYS A 256 1.92 3.27 17.63
CA LYS A 256 2.99 3.91 18.38
C LYS A 256 2.56 5.25 18.99
N LYS A 257 3.44 5.79 19.86
CA LYS A 257 3.10 6.88 20.79
C LYS A 257 2.58 8.16 20.15
N PHE A 258 3.17 8.57 19.03
CA PHE A 258 2.81 9.82 18.35
C PHE A 258 2.02 9.56 17.08
N SER A 259 1.25 8.46 17.06
CA SER A 259 0.49 8.02 15.90
C SER A 259 -0.26 9.19 15.24
N THR A 260 -0.01 9.42 13.96
CA THR A 260 -0.54 10.59 13.22
C THR A 260 -1.29 10.14 11.98
N THR A 261 -2.62 10.28 11.98
CA THR A 261 -3.50 9.96 10.84
C THR A 261 -4.52 11.07 10.62
N VAL A 262 -4.72 11.47 9.37
CA VAL A 262 -5.78 12.43 9.00
C VAL A 262 -6.61 11.89 7.84
N ILE A 263 -7.93 11.99 7.96
CA ILE A 263 -8.88 11.55 6.94
C ILE A 263 -9.77 12.73 6.57
N MET A 264 -9.54 13.36 5.43
CA MET A 264 -10.25 14.58 5.04
C MET A 264 -10.90 14.46 3.67
N GLU A 265 -11.94 15.26 3.45
CA GLU A 265 -12.69 15.34 2.18
C GLU A 265 -13.19 13.96 1.69
N SER A 266 -13.28 12.97 2.59
CA SER A 266 -13.52 11.57 2.25
C SER A 266 -14.94 11.17 2.61
N LYS A 267 -15.50 10.20 1.88
CA LYS A 267 -16.81 9.61 2.19
C LYS A 267 -16.61 8.37 3.03
N LEU A 268 -17.18 8.36 4.22
CA LEU A 268 -17.19 7.21 5.14
C LEU A 268 -18.49 6.42 4.96
N GLY A 269 -18.40 5.10 4.93
CA GLY A 269 -19.58 4.23 4.96
C GLY A 269 -20.25 4.21 6.33
N ASP A 270 -21.54 3.87 6.36
CA ASP A 270 -22.39 3.83 7.56
C ASP A 270 -21.94 2.85 8.66
N PHE A 271 -21.07 1.91 8.30
CA PHE A 271 -20.55 0.86 9.16
C PHE A 271 -19.34 1.28 10.02
N ILE A 272 -18.78 2.47 9.77
CA ILE A 272 -17.75 3.03 10.66
C ILE A 272 -18.41 3.36 12.00
N ARG A 273 -17.79 2.87 13.08
CA ARG A 273 -18.23 3.11 14.44
C ARG A 273 -18.30 4.63 14.72
N PRO A 274 -19.35 5.14 15.42
CA PRO A 274 -19.45 6.56 15.76
C PRO A 274 -18.26 7.09 16.58
N GLU A 275 -17.58 6.21 17.32
CA GLU A 275 -16.34 6.52 18.04
C GLU A 275 -15.19 6.91 17.09
N GLY A 276 -15.25 6.51 15.82
CA GLY A 276 -14.25 6.76 14.78
C GLY A 276 -12.98 5.94 14.97
N TRP A 277 -12.35 6.04 16.14
CA TRP A 277 -11.02 5.52 16.45
C TRP A 277 -11.08 4.58 17.67
N ILE A 278 -10.10 3.70 17.82
CA ILE A 278 -9.99 2.78 18.97
C ILE A 278 -8.57 2.79 19.55
N SER A 279 -8.45 2.60 20.87
CA SER A 279 -7.17 2.40 21.55
C SER A 279 -6.49 1.10 21.09
N PHE A 280 -5.18 0.94 21.32
CA PHE A 280 -4.40 -0.18 20.75
C PHE A 280 -4.60 -1.56 21.44
N GLU A 281 -5.14 -1.59 22.67
CA GLU A 281 -5.35 -2.75 23.58
C GLU A 281 -4.10 -3.58 23.97
N GLY A 282 -3.85 -3.68 25.30
CA GLY A 282 -2.83 -4.52 25.97
C GLY A 282 -2.64 -4.12 27.46
N PRO A 283 -2.23 -5.03 28.36
CA PRO A 283 -2.08 -4.76 29.80
C PRO A 283 -0.99 -3.72 30.14
N ASP A 284 -0.04 -3.47 29.23
CA ASP A 284 0.89 -2.34 29.30
C ASP A 284 0.26 -1.11 28.63
N LYS A 285 -0.79 -0.59 29.27
CA LYS A 285 -1.63 0.55 28.86
C LYS A 285 -0.83 1.84 28.67
N ASN A 286 -0.12 1.96 27.55
CA ASN A 286 0.26 3.27 27.06
C ASN A 286 -0.97 3.88 26.37
N ASN A 287 -1.75 4.64 27.13
CA ASN A 287 -2.77 5.48 26.52
C ASN A 287 -2.06 6.56 25.70
N TYR A 288 -2.10 6.43 24.38
CA TYR A 288 -1.50 7.41 23.46
C TYR A 288 -2.45 8.56 23.13
N GLU A 289 -3.66 8.62 23.71
CA GLU A 289 -4.66 9.65 23.45
C GLU A 289 -4.14 11.08 23.67
N GLU A 290 -3.20 11.27 24.60
CA GLU A 290 -2.59 12.60 24.86
C GLU A 290 -1.50 12.98 23.86
N THR A 291 -0.93 12.03 23.11
CA THR A 291 0.23 12.25 22.24
C THR A 291 -0.02 11.97 20.76
N LEU A 292 -1.05 11.20 20.43
CA LEU A 292 -1.47 10.94 19.06
C LEU A 292 -2.09 12.20 18.42
N TYR A 293 -2.15 12.21 17.10
CA TYR A 293 -2.85 13.22 16.33
C TYR A 293 -3.75 12.55 15.29
N TYR A 294 -5.03 12.41 15.62
CA TYR A 294 -6.08 11.95 14.72
C TYR A 294 -7.05 13.07 14.41
N ALA A 295 -7.38 13.24 13.13
CA ALA A 295 -8.31 14.28 12.68
C ALA A 295 -9.12 13.82 11.46
N GLU A 296 -10.34 14.35 11.36
CA GLU A 296 -11.27 14.20 10.25
C GLU A 296 -11.71 15.56 9.71
#